data_AF-A0A3P7DZV0-F1
#
_entry.id   AF-A0A3P7DZV0-F1
#
_cell.length_a   1.000
_cell.length_b   1.000
_cell.length_c   1.000
_cell.angle_alpha   90.00
_cell.angle_beta   90.00
_cell.angle_gamma   90.00
#
_symmetry.space_group_name_H-M   'P 1'
#
loop_
_entity.id
_entity.type
_entity.pdbx_description
1 polymer ?
#
loop_
_entity_poly.entity_id
_entity_poly.type
_entity_poly.pdbx_seq_one_letter_code
_entity_poly.pdbx_strand_id
1 'polypeptide(L)'
;MKQLWFAAILQYIFICQKIFSHLANSSHSSFAIDYQNDTFLLNGKPFRYISGSIHYFRIPPYYWADRLRRIRAAGLNAIQLYIPWNFHEVYNGRFVV
;
A
#
# COMPACT_ATOMS: atom_id res chain seq x y z
N MET A 1 6.83 23.52 44.93
CA MET A 1 5.92 23.80 43.79
C MET A 1 6.64 23.95 42.44
N LYS A 2 7.82 24.59 42.33
CA LYS A 2 8.50 24.78 41.02
C LYS A 2 8.81 23.49 40.24
N GLN A 3 9.20 22.40 40.92
CA GLN A 3 9.58 21.13 40.26
C GLN A 3 8.44 20.44 39.50
N LEU A 4 7.19 20.56 39.98
CA LEU A 4 6.02 19.93 39.33
C LEU A 4 5.71 20.55 37.96
N TRP A 5 5.86 21.88 37.84
CA TRP A 5 5.64 22.58 36.57
C TRP A 5 6.68 22.21 35.51
N PHE A 6 7.95 22.01 35.89
CA PHE A 6 8.99 21.55 34.97
C PHE A 6 8.69 20.16 34.40
N ALA A 7 8.27 19.21 35.25
CA ALA A 7 7.91 17.87 34.80
C ALA A 7 6.71 17.88 33.83
N ALA A 8 5.69 18.70 34.09
CA ALA A 8 4.53 18.84 33.21
C ALA A 8 4.90 19.44 31.84
N ILE A 9 5.77 20.46 31.81
CA ILE A 9 6.27 21.05 30.56
C ILE A 9 7.07 20.02 29.74
N LEU A 10 7.94 19.25 30.39
CA LEU A 10 8.70 18.17 29.73
C LEU A 10 7.75 17.12 29.13
N GLN A 11 6.77 16.64 29.89
CA GLN A 11 5.77 15.69 29.38
C GLN A 11 4.98 16.26 28.20
N TYR A 12 4.56 17.53 28.28
CA TYR A 12 3.87 18.20 27.17
C TYR A 12 4.75 18.28 25.92
N ILE A 13 6.03 18.65 26.05
CA ILE A 13 6.98 18.68 24.93
C ILE A 13 7.13 17.28 24.31
N PHE A 14 7.29 16.22 25.12
CA PHE A 14 7.37 14.84 24.62
C PHE A 14 6.10 14.41 23.87
N ILE A 15 4.92 14.79 24.38
CA ILE A 15 3.64 14.53 23.71
C ILE A 15 3.56 15.29 22.37
N CYS A 16 3.90 16.59 22.36
CA CYS A 16 3.94 17.39 21.15
C CYS A 16 4.92 16.84 20.11
N GLN A 17 6.09 16.36 20.52
CA GLN A 17 7.07 15.72 19.62
C GLN A 17 6.53 14.43 19.01
N LYS A 18 5.84 13.58 19.79
CA LYS A 18 5.19 12.35 19.25
C LYS A 18 4.05 12.69 18.28
N ILE A 19 3.28 13.73 18.56
CA ILE A 19 2.20 14.17 17.67
C ILE A 19 2.79 14.74 16.38
N PHE A 20 3.82 15.60 16.48
CA PHE A 20 4.50 16.18 15.33
C PHE A 20 5.15 15.11 14.47
N SER A 21 5.83 14.12 15.05
CA SER A 21 6.41 13.02 14.26
C SER A 21 5.34 12.19 13.57
N HIS A 22 4.19 11.92 14.21
CA HIS A 22 3.08 11.22 13.57
C HIS A 22 2.44 12.04 12.43
N LEU A 23 2.35 13.36 12.58
CA LEU A 23 1.83 14.27 11.55
C LEU A 23 2.82 14.46 10.40
N ALA A 24 4.11 14.62 10.70
CA ALA A 24 5.18 14.73 9.71
C ALA A 24 5.36 13.43 8.92
N ASN A 25 5.02 12.29 9.53
CA ASN A 25 4.95 11.01 8.85
C ASN A 25 3.68 10.82 8.00
N SER A 26 3.03 11.92 7.59
CA SER A 26 2.19 11.97 6.38
C SER A 26 3.09 11.76 5.14
N SER A 27 3.81 10.64 5.12
CA SER A 27 4.64 10.23 4.02
C SER A 27 3.73 9.98 2.83
N HIS A 28 4.06 10.57 1.68
CA HIS A 28 3.55 10.11 0.40
C HIS A 28 3.59 8.58 0.36
N SER A 29 2.53 7.95 -0.15
CA SER A 29 2.48 6.49 -0.23
C SER A 29 3.72 5.97 -0.94
N SER A 30 4.47 5.11 -0.26
CA SER A 30 5.76 4.62 -0.73
C SER A 30 5.83 3.10 -0.70
N PHE A 31 6.50 2.54 -1.69
CA PHE A 31 6.87 1.14 -1.76
C PHE A 31 8.35 1.05 -2.12
N ALA A 32 9.17 0.49 -1.25
CA ALA A 32 10.62 0.44 -1.43
C ALA A 32 11.18 -0.95 -1.10
N ILE A 33 12.37 -1.23 -1.62
CA ILE A 33 13.16 -2.40 -1.25
C ILE A 33 14.09 -2.00 -0.09
N ASP A 34 14.03 -2.73 1.01
CA ASP A 34 14.98 -2.65 2.11
C ASP A 34 16.04 -3.73 1.89
N TYR A 35 17.15 -3.32 1.28
CA TYR A 35 18.28 -4.19 0.95
C TYR A 35 19.05 -4.66 2.18
N GLN A 36 18.91 -3.99 3.34
CA GLN A 36 19.62 -4.35 4.56
C GLN A 36 18.89 -5.46 5.32
N ASN A 37 17.56 -5.45 5.28
CA ASN A 37 16.72 -6.40 6.03
C ASN A 37 16.00 -7.42 5.13
N ASP A 38 16.40 -7.55 3.87
CA ASP A 38 15.84 -8.47 2.87
C ASP A 38 14.29 -8.45 2.82
N THR A 39 13.71 -7.24 2.83
CA THR A 39 12.25 -7.06 2.87
C THR A 39 11.77 -5.92 1.99
N PHE A 40 10.46 -5.80 1.81
CA PHE A 40 9.85 -4.60 1.24
C PHE A 40 9.37 -3.68 2.34
N LEU A 41 9.31 -2.39 2.06
CA LEU A 41 8.69 -1.39 2.92
C LEU A 41 7.45 -0.82 2.23
N LEU A 42 6.29 -0.89 2.90
CA LEU A 42 5.08 -0.17 2.52
C LEU A 42 4.88 0.96 3.53
N ASN A 43 5.02 2.21 3.09
CA ASN A 43 4.97 3.41 3.94
C ASN A 43 5.96 3.32 5.12
N GLY A 44 7.19 2.90 4.84
CA GLY A 44 8.26 2.74 5.83
C GLY A 44 8.10 1.56 6.79
N LYS A 45 7.07 0.71 6.64
CA LYS A 45 6.85 -0.47 7.48
C LYS A 45 7.19 -1.75 6.72
N PRO A 46 7.84 -2.76 7.34
CA PRO A 46 8.08 -4.06 6.73
C PRO A 46 6.81 -4.67 6.13
N PHE A 47 6.91 -5.15 4.90
CA PHE A 47 5.80 -5.64 4.10
C PHE A 47 6.19 -6.89 3.31
N ARG A 48 5.25 -7.84 3.24
CA ARG A 48 5.35 -9.04 2.40
C ARG A 48 4.04 -9.23 1.67
N TYR A 49 4.08 -9.32 0.34
CA TYR A 49 2.89 -9.67 -0.42
C TYR A 49 2.64 -11.18 -0.43
N ILE A 50 1.36 -11.55 -0.42
CA ILE A 50 0.83 -12.86 -0.76
C ILE A 50 -0.16 -12.60 -1.89
N SER A 51 0.24 -12.97 -3.11
CA SER A 51 -0.42 -12.57 -4.35
C SER A 51 -1.05 -13.75 -5.09
N GLY A 52 -2.02 -13.47 -5.94
CA GLY A 52 -2.69 -14.43 -6.81
C GLY A 52 -2.97 -13.85 -8.19
N SER A 53 -2.86 -14.70 -9.22
CA SER A 53 -3.07 -14.28 -10.61
C SER A 53 -4.54 -14.02 -10.92
N ILE A 54 -4.83 -12.88 -11.52
CA ILE A 54 -6.10 -12.57 -12.15
C ILE A 54 -5.86 -11.97 -13.53
N HIS A 55 -6.49 -12.54 -14.56
CA HIS A 55 -6.40 -12.05 -15.93
C HIS A 55 -7.74 -11.40 -16.27
N TYR A 56 -7.84 -10.07 -16.15
CA TYR A 56 -9.10 -9.34 -16.34
C TYR A 56 -9.73 -9.60 -17.71
N PHE A 57 -8.90 -9.75 -18.75
CA PHE A 57 -9.32 -10.09 -20.11
C PHE A 57 -9.92 -11.51 -20.26
N ARG A 58 -9.87 -12.35 -19.21
CA ARG A 58 -10.51 -13.67 -19.15
C ARG A 58 -11.75 -13.69 -18.24
N ILE A 59 -12.12 -12.56 -17.65
CA ILE A 59 -13.21 -12.45 -16.69
C ILE A 59 -14.11 -11.30 -17.15
N PRO A 60 -15.41 -11.54 -17.44
CA PRO A 60 -16.32 -10.46 -17.77
C PRO A 60 -16.31 -9.36 -16.68
N PRO A 61 -16.32 -8.06 -17.03
CA PRO A 61 -16.13 -6.96 -16.07
C PRO A 61 -17.08 -6.99 -14.87
N TYR A 62 -18.33 -7.40 -15.07
CA TYR A 62 -19.33 -7.54 -14.01
C TYR A 62 -18.89 -8.48 -12.87
N TYR A 63 -18.00 -9.44 -13.15
CA TYR A 63 -17.49 -10.37 -12.15
C TYR A 63 -16.22 -9.91 -11.43
N TRP A 64 -15.54 -8.85 -11.87
CA TRP A 64 -14.25 -8.45 -11.28
C TRP A 64 -14.35 -8.22 -9.78
N ALA A 65 -15.37 -7.49 -9.33
CA ALA A 65 -15.57 -7.21 -7.92
C ALA A 65 -15.82 -8.48 -7.09
N ASP A 66 -16.55 -9.48 -7.63
CA ASP A 66 -16.71 -10.78 -6.96
C ASP A 66 -15.37 -11.51 -6.84
N ARG A 67 -14.59 -11.59 -7.93
CA ARG A 67 -13.31 -12.30 -7.92
C ARG A 67 -12.32 -11.66 -6.94
N LEU A 68 -12.24 -10.33 -6.91
CA LEU A 68 -11.37 -9.59 -5.99
C LEU A 68 -11.78 -9.79 -4.53
N ARG A 69 -13.08 -9.81 -4.22
CA ARG A 69 -13.57 -10.09 -2.86
C ARG A 69 -13.21 -11.51 -2.41
N ARG A 70 -13.34 -12.51 -3.29
CA ARG A 70 -12.95 -13.91 -2.98
C ARG A 70 -11.45 -14.04 -2.75
N ILE A 71 -10.63 -13.40 -3.58
CA ILE A 71 -9.17 -13.34 -3.42
C ILE A 71 -8.81 -12.74 -2.05
N ARG A 72 -9.43 -11.61 -1.70
CA ARG A 72 -9.23 -10.97 -0.38
C ARG A 72 -9.68 -11.88 0.76
N ALA A 73 -10.82 -12.54 0.63
CA ALA A 73 -11.33 -13.48 1.63
C ALA A 73 -10.45 -14.73 1.81
N ALA A 74 -9.73 -15.14 0.75
CA ALA A 74 -8.74 -16.21 0.80
C ALA A 74 -7.42 -15.81 1.49
N GLY A 75 -7.29 -14.56 1.95
CA GLY A 75 -6.14 -14.07 2.71
C GLY A 75 -5.05 -13.39 1.88
N LEU A 76 -5.28 -13.20 0.58
CA LEU A 76 -4.32 -12.51 -0.29
C LEU A 76 -4.39 -11.00 -0.05
N ASN A 77 -3.23 -10.33 -0.09
CA ASN A 77 -3.10 -8.89 0.12
C ASN A 77 -2.67 -8.14 -1.16
N ALA A 78 -2.38 -8.88 -2.23
CA ALA A 78 -2.04 -8.36 -3.54
C ALA A 78 -2.65 -9.24 -4.64
N ILE A 79 -2.70 -8.71 -5.85
CA ILE A 79 -2.99 -9.46 -7.07
C ILE A 79 -1.86 -9.26 -8.07
N GLN A 80 -1.71 -10.19 -9.00
CA GLN A 80 -0.84 -10.05 -10.17
C GLN A 80 -1.67 -10.24 -11.43
N LEU A 81 -1.39 -9.44 -12.47
CA LEU A 81 -2.10 -9.49 -13.73
C LEU A 81 -1.14 -9.32 -14.91
N TYR A 82 -1.53 -9.87 -16.05
CA TYR A 82 -0.92 -9.57 -17.34
C TYR A 82 -1.76 -8.52 -18.07
N ILE A 83 -1.08 -7.69 -18.86
CA ILE A 83 -1.68 -6.76 -19.82
C ILE A 83 -1.39 -7.30 -21.23
N PRO A 84 -2.31 -8.07 -21.84
CA PRO A 84 -2.09 -8.59 -23.18
C PRO A 84 -2.18 -7.46 -24.20
N TRP A 85 -1.05 -7.11 -24.82
CA TRP A 85 -0.97 -6.01 -25.76
C TRP A 85 -1.97 -6.13 -26.91
N ASN A 86 -2.10 -7.31 -27.54
CA ASN A 86 -3.05 -7.56 -28.62
C ASN A 86 -4.53 -7.41 -28.23
N PHE A 87 -4.85 -7.43 -26.93
CA PHE A 87 -6.19 -7.15 -26.43
C PHE A 87 -6.48 -5.64 -26.42
N HIS A 88 -5.43 -4.83 -26.26
CA HIS A 88 -5.52 -3.38 -26.20
C HIS A 88 -5.18 -2.69 -27.52
N GLU A 89 -4.36 -3.28 -28.40
CA GLU A 89 -4.08 -2.76 -29.74
C GLU A 89 -4.53 -3.78 -30.80
N VAL A 90 -5.79 -3.68 -31.21
CA VAL A 90 -6.41 -4.63 -32.16
C VAL A 90 -5.95 -4.36 -33.59
N TYR A 91 -5.71 -3.10 -33.92
CA TYR A 91 -5.10 -2.65 -35.17
C TYR A 91 -3.98 -1.68 -34.85
N ASN A 92 -2.93 -1.64 -35.68
CA ASN A 92 -1.78 -0.76 -35.46
C ASN A 92 -2.23 0.70 -35.22
N GLY A 93 -1.84 1.25 -34.08
CA GLY A 93 -2.17 2.60 -33.61
C GLY A 93 -3.60 2.78 -33.09
N ARG A 94 -4.43 1.72 -33.03
CA ARG A 94 -5.81 1.78 -32.51
C ARG A 94 -5.91 1.06 -31.17
N PHE A 95 -5.90 1.85 -30.11
CA PHE A 95 -5.96 1.35 -28.74
C PHE A 95 -7.40 1.30 -28.20
N VAL A 96 -7.75 0.21 -27.51
CA VAL A 96 -8.96 0.04 -26.71
C VAL A 96 -8.56 -0.09 -25.24
N VAL A 97 -9.31 0.57 -24.35
CA VAL A 97 -9.10 0.55 -22.89
C VAL A 97 -10.08 -0.42 -22.25
#